data_AF-A0A2H0D862-F1
#
_entry.id   AF-A0A2H0D862-F1
#
_cell.length_a   1.000
_cell.length_b   1.000
_cell.length_c   1.000
_cell.angle_alpha   90.00
_cell.angle_beta   90.00
_cell.angle_gamma   90.00
#
_symmetry.space_group_name_H-M   'P 1'
#
loop_
_entity.id
_entity.type
_entity.pdbx_description
1 polymer ?
#
loop_
_entity_poly.entity_id
_entity_poly.type
_entity_poly.pdbx_seq_one_letter_code
_entity_poly.pdbx_strand_id
1 'polypeptide(L)'
;GCQKKPRQYPNVTFAQVFHELKWNDNFANVKNILETKYGLEFTDELAKGKNKDNFKVFQFEGGKFSGYKCSEWRVTFMNDSLWDVLIFIPSESRKKCAQSVLDIRDTINNLPYEKFPRINYQWILHDKGKAIGRIQMTNSFGRGVMLFISTNKFINKYSYR
;
A
#
# COMPACT_ATOMS: atom_id res chain seq x y z
N GLY A 1 -2.71 37.29 -2.76
CA GLY A 1 -2.56 35.90 -3.22
C GLY A 1 -3.50 35.02 -2.43
N CYS A 2 -4.40 34.28 -3.10
CA CYS A 2 -5.26 33.31 -2.41
C CYS A 2 -4.38 32.19 -1.83
N GLN A 3 -4.27 32.12 -0.51
CA GLN A 3 -3.79 30.92 0.14
C GLN A 3 -4.77 29.79 -0.20
N LYS A 4 -4.34 28.81 -1.00
CA LYS A 4 -5.10 27.59 -1.23
C LYS A 4 -5.38 26.97 0.15
N LYS A 5 -6.65 26.81 0.52
CA LYS A 5 -7.02 26.09 1.74
C LYS A 5 -6.29 24.73 1.74
N PRO A 6 -5.72 24.28 2.87
CA PRO A 6 -5.07 22.99 2.93
C PRO A 6 -6.05 21.90 2.48
N ARG A 7 -5.70 21.14 1.44
CA ARG A 7 -6.52 20.02 0.97
C ARG A 7 -6.61 19.00 2.10
N GLN A 8 -7.82 18.76 2.60
CA GLN A 8 -8.06 17.71 3.57
C GLN A 8 -8.10 16.38 2.83
N TYR A 9 -7.11 15.53 3.09
CA TYR A 9 -7.07 14.19 2.53
C TYR A 9 -7.83 13.21 3.42
N PRO A 10 -8.68 12.34 2.84
CA PRO A 10 -9.22 11.19 3.55
C PRO A 10 -8.11 10.36 4.19
N ASN A 11 -8.36 9.84 5.39
CA ASN A 11 -7.44 8.92 6.04
C ASN A 11 -7.75 7.49 5.57
N VAL A 12 -6.89 6.95 4.71
CA VAL A 12 -7.03 5.59 4.19
C VAL A 12 -6.47 4.59 5.21
N THR A 13 -7.15 3.46 5.36
CA THR A 13 -6.74 2.37 6.27
C THR A 13 -6.38 1.12 5.49
N PHE A 14 -5.67 0.18 6.13
CA PHE A 14 -5.43 -1.15 5.54
C PHE A 14 -6.74 -1.85 5.14
N ALA A 15 -7.77 -1.81 5.99
CA ALA A 15 -9.06 -2.43 5.72
C ALA A 15 -9.71 -1.88 4.44
N GLN A 16 -9.64 -0.55 4.22
CA GLN A 16 -10.12 0.06 2.98
C GLN A 16 -9.34 -0.42 1.76
N VAL A 17 -8.00 -0.49 1.86
CA VAL A 17 -7.18 -1.00 0.73
C VAL A 17 -7.59 -2.42 0.36
N PHE A 18 -7.70 -3.34 1.33
CA PHE A 18 -8.07 -4.73 1.05
C PHE A 18 -9.53 -4.91 0.58
N HIS A 19 -10.45 -4.06 1.04
CA HIS A 19 -11.86 -4.17 0.67
C HIS A 19 -12.19 -3.50 -0.66
N GLU A 20 -11.54 -2.36 -0.96
CA GLU A 20 -11.90 -1.53 -2.11
C GLU A 20 -11.03 -1.78 -3.32
N LEU A 21 -9.72 -2.05 -3.15
CA LEU A 21 -8.83 -2.38 -4.26
C LEU A 21 -8.84 -3.89 -4.50
N LYS A 22 -9.53 -4.35 -5.54
CA LYS A 22 -9.54 -5.77 -5.89
C LYS A 22 -8.31 -6.12 -6.72
N TRP A 23 -7.66 -7.23 -6.38
CA TRP A 23 -6.42 -7.66 -7.05
C TRP A 23 -6.58 -8.06 -8.53
N ASN A 24 -7.80 -8.12 -9.03
CA ASN A 24 -8.11 -8.34 -10.43
C ASN A 24 -8.65 -7.08 -11.14
N ASP A 25 -8.69 -5.94 -10.44
CA ASP A 25 -9.07 -4.67 -11.06
C ASP A 25 -7.98 -4.19 -12.01
N ASN A 26 -8.42 -3.54 -13.09
CA ASN A 26 -7.55 -2.86 -14.05
C ASN A 26 -7.19 -1.44 -13.58
N PHE A 27 -6.32 -0.78 -14.33
CA PHE A 27 -5.87 0.57 -14.00
C PHE A 27 -7.00 1.59 -13.90
N ALA A 28 -7.99 1.56 -14.80
CA ALA A 28 -9.09 2.52 -14.80
C ALA A 28 -9.93 2.44 -13.52
N ASN A 29 -10.25 1.23 -13.07
CA ASN A 29 -11.00 1.01 -11.84
C ASN A 29 -10.21 1.46 -10.61
N VAL A 30 -8.94 1.07 -10.52
CA VAL A 30 -8.08 1.45 -9.39
C VAL A 30 -7.87 2.95 -9.35
N LYS A 31 -7.53 3.58 -10.48
CA LYS A 31 -7.36 5.05 -10.59
C LYS A 31 -8.58 5.78 -10.08
N ASN A 32 -9.78 5.36 -10.50
CA ASN A 32 -11.03 5.96 -10.04
C ASN A 32 -11.17 5.89 -8.51
N ILE A 33 -10.86 4.75 -7.88
CA ILE A 33 -10.90 4.62 -6.42
C ILE A 33 -9.88 5.54 -5.75
N LEU A 34 -8.63 5.53 -6.24
CA LEU A 34 -7.55 6.34 -5.67
C LEU A 34 -7.88 7.85 -5.73
N GLU A 35 -8.43 8.33 -6.84
CA GLU A 35 -8.74 9.74 -7.01
C GLU A 35 -10.02 10.15 -6.27
N THR A 36 -11.09 9.34 -6.33
CA THR A 36 -12.40 9.74 -5.81
C THR A 36 -12.59 9.42 -4.33
N LYS A 37 -12.06 8.28 -3.86
CA LYS A 37 -12.22 7.82 -2.46
C LYS A 37 -11.03 8.18 -1.60
N TYR A 38 -9.81 8.04 -2.14
CA TYR A 38 -8.59 8.34 -1.37
C TYR A 38 -8.12 9.78 -1.57
N GLY A 39 -8.70 10.49 -2.53
CA GLY A 39 -8.37 11.89 -2.81
C GLY A 39 -6.94 12.08 -3.31
N LEU A 40 -6.33 11.02 -3.87
CA LEU A 40 -5.00 11.05 -4.45
C LEU A 40 -5.02 11.72 -5.82
N GLU A 41 -3.86 12.20 -6.25
CA GLU A 41 -3.69 12.84 -7.56
C GLU A 41 -2.77 11.98 -8.41
N PHE A 42 -3.21 11.56 -9.60
CA PHE A 42 -2.35 10.86 -10.54
C PHE A 42 -1.23 11.79 -11.01
N THR A 43 0.02 11.32 -10.96
CA THR A 43 1.18 12.14 -11.34
C THR A 43 1.89 11.61 -12.57
N ASP A 44 2.16 10.30 -12.65
CA ASP A 44 3.01 9.77 -13.72
C ASP A 44 2.83 8.25 -13.95
N GLU A 45 3.23 7.79 -15.14
CA GLU A 45 3.49 6.37 -15.46
C GLU A 45 5.01 6.15 -15.42
N LEU A 46 5.51 5.58 -14.33
CA LEU A 46 6.95 5.50 -14.04
C LEU A 46 7.67 4.40 -14.83
N ALA A 47 6.98 3.31 -15.13
CA ALA A 47 7.59 2.16 -15.77
C ALA A 47 6.57 1.37 -16.59
N LYS A 48 7.02 0.88 -17.75
CA LYS A 48 6.32 -0.09 -18.58
C LYS A 48 7.28 -1.20 -18.98
N GLY A 49 6.98 -2.43 -18.58
CA GLY A 49 7.73 -3.61 -18.96
C GLY A 49 7.61 -3.85 -20.47
N LYS A 50 8.74 -4.21 -21.10
CA LYS A 50 8.81 -4.48 -22.55
C LYS A 50 8.50 -5.94 -22.95
N ASN A 51 8.27 -6.83 -21.98
CA ASN A 51 8.14 -8.28 -22.18
C ASN A 51 6.79 -8.86 -21.69
N LYS A 52 6.57 -10.17 -21.91
CA LYS A 52 5.34 -10.98 -21.73
C LYS A 52 4.42 -10.66 -20.55
N ASP A 53 4.91 -10.07 -19.46
CA ASP A 53 4.16 -9.85 -18.23
C ASP A 53 3.43 -8.48 -18.16
N ASN A 54 3.44 -7.68 -19.23
CA ASN A 54 2.71 -6.40 -19.36
C ASN A 54 2.70 -5.59 -18.05
N PHE A 55 3.90 -5.39 -17.49
CA PHE A 55 4.11 -4.71 -16.23
C PHE A 55 3.95 -3.20 -16.40
N LYS A 56 3.21 -2.53 -15.52
CA LYS A 56 3.05 -1.06 -15.52
C LYS A 56 3.06 -0.53 -14.09
N VAL A 57 3.73 0.59 -13.84
CA VAL A 57 3.75 1.27 -12.53
C VAL A 57 3.27 2.69 -12.68
N PHE A 58 2.27 3.05 -11.89
CA PHE A 58 1.67 4.38 -11.88
C PHE A 58 1.87 5.02 -10.51
N GLN A 59 2.20 6.31 -10.51
CA GLN A 59 2.42 7.10 -9.29
C GLN A 59 1.25 8.04 -9.02
N PHE A 60 0.93 8.16 -7.74
CA PHE A 60 -0.02 9.10 -7.21
C PHE A 60 0.58 9.83 -6.00
N GLU A 61 0.13 11.06 -5.76
CA GLU A 61 0.57 11.90 -4.67
C GLU A 61 -0.58 12.34 -3.74
N GLY A 62 -0.21 12.80 -2.55
CA GLY A 62 -1.14 13.23 -1.52
C GLY A 62 -1.63 12.09 -0.62
N GLY A 63 -2.76 12.31 0.03
CA GLY A 63 -3.38 11.30 0.89
C GLY A 63 -2.86 11.27 2.32
N LYS A 64 -3.60 10.54 3.16
CA LYS A 64 -3.14 10.06 4.46
C LYS A 64 -3.36 8.56 4.54
N PHE A 65 -2.45 7.86 5.22
CA PHE A 65 -2.57 6.44 5.48
C PHE A 65 -2.36 6.15 6.96
N SER A 66 -3.35 5.52 7.58
CA SER A 66 -3.34 5.15 9.01
C SER A 66 -2.92 6.31 9.95
N GLY A 67 -3.38 7.52 9.64
CA GLY A 67 -3.13 8.75 10.41
C GLY A 67 -1.92 9.56 9.93
N TYR A 68 -1.06 9.00 9.07
CA TYR A 68 0.15 9.66 8.61
C TYR A 68 -0.04 10.29 7.23
N LYS A 69 0.59 11.45 7.01
CA LYS A 69 0.68 12.04 5.67
C LYS A 69 1.55 11.14 4.79
N CYS A 70 1.07 10.83 3.59
CA CYS A 70 1.86 10.15 2.57
C CYS A 70 2.54 11.17 1.67
N SER A 71 3.71 10.83 1.14
CA SER A 71 4.32 11.58 0.04
C SER A 71 4.15 10.87 -1.30
N GLU A 72 3.97 9.55 -1.29
CA GLU A 72 3.95 8.76 -2.53
C GLU A 72 3.07 7.52 -2.38
N TRP A 73 2.32 7.24 -3.44
CA TRP A 73 1.66 5.98 -3.69
C TRP A 73 2.10 5.47 -5.05
N ARG A 74 2.50 4.21 -5.15
CA ARG A 74 2.69 3.53 -6.44
C ARG A 74 1.77 2.34 -6.53
N VAL A 75 1.14 2.19 -7.67
CA VAL A 75 0.33 1.01 -7.97
C VAL A 75 0.91 0.28 -9.17
N THR A 76 1.16 -1.00 -8.95
CA THR A 76 1.79 -1.88 -9.91
C THR A 76 0.73 -2.77 -10.54
N PHE A 77 0.73 -2.88 -11.86
CA PHE A 77 -0.11 -3.77 -12.63
C PHE A 77 0.75 -4.79 -13.37
N MET A 78 0.28 -6.03 -13.41
CA MET A 78 0.87 -7.11 -14.18
C MET A 78 -0.26 -7.79 -14.95
N ASN A 79 -0.11 -7.94 -16.27
CA ASN A 79 -1.15 -8.46 -17.15
C ASN A 79 -2.52 -7.75 -16.94
N ASP A 80 -2.47 -6.41 -16.87
CA ASP A 80 -3.61 -5.50 -16.64
C ASP A 80 -4.42 -5.77 -15.36
N SER A 81 -3.86 -6.50 -14.38
CA SER A 81 -4.43 -6.71 -13.06
C SER A 81 -3.59 -6.06 -11.97
N LEU A 82 -4.22 -5.47 -10.96
CA LEU A 82 -3.55 -4.91 -9.80
C LEU A 82 -2.69 -5.97 -9.09
N TRP A 83 -1.42 -5.64 -8.92
CA TRP A 83 -0.41 -6.55 -8.40
C TRP A 83 0.01 -6.16 -6.98
N ASP A 84 0.37 -4.90 -6.79
CA ASP A 84 0.71 -4.33 -5.50
C ASP A 84 0.43 -2.81 -5.42
N VAL A 85 0.39 -2.34 -4.18
CA VAL A 85 0.34 -0.94 -3.79
C VAL A 85 1.52 -0.67 -2.86
N LEU A 86 2.39 0.24 -3.25
CA LEU A 86 3.45 0.80 -2.41
C LEU A 86 2.99 2.14 -1.86
N ILE A 87 3.19 2.36 -0.56
CA ILE A 87 2.89 3.62 0.13
C ILE A 87 4.15 4.09 0.85
N PHE A 88 4.55 5.33 0.64
CA PHE A 88 5.65 5.95 1.37
C PHE A 88 5.13 7.01 2.34
N ILE A 89 5.43 6.77 3.63
CA ILE A 89 5.16 7.69 4.73
C ILE A 89 6.50 8.32 5.15
N PRO A 90 6.76 9.59 4.77
CA PRO A 90 8.00 10.26 5.12
C PRO A 90 8.07 10.50 6.63
N SER A 91 9.29 10.58 7.15
CA SER A 91 9.55 10.92 8.54
C SER A 91 10.54 12.07 8.63
N GLU A 92 10.24 13.03 9.50
CA GLU A 92 11.10 14.21 9.71
C GLU A 92 12.39 13.89 10.48
N SER A 93 12.43 12.77 11.20
CA SER A 93 13.60 12.33 11.95
C SER A 93 13.62 10.82 12.14
N ARG A 94 14.81 10.28 12.44
CA ARG A 94 14.99 8.85 12.78
C ARG A 94 14.12 8.41 13.97
N LYS A 95 13.98 9.26 15.00
CA LYS A 95 13.15 8.98 16.18
C LYS A 95 11.67 8.89 15.80
N LYS A 96 11.17 9.84 15.02
CA LYS A 96 9.78 9.80 14.51
C LYS A 96 9.55 8.59 13.60
N CYS A 97 10.52 8.26 12.74
CA CYS A 97 10.46 7.07 11.89
C CYS A 97 10.34 5.78 12.72
N ALA A 98 11.15 5.64 13.78
CA ALA A 98 11.07 4.48 14.67
C ALA A 98 9.70 4.35 15.34
N GLN A 99 9.13 5.48 15.80
CA GLN A 99 7.78 5.50 16.36
C GLN A 99 6.72 5.11 15.33
N SER A 100 6.74 5.71 14.14
CA SER A 100 5.80 5.36 13.06
C SER A 100 5.89 3.87 12.67
N VAL A 101 7.08 3.27 12.67
CA VAL A 101 7.24 1.83 12.44
C VAL A 101 6.51 1.00 13.51
N LEU A 102 6.56 1.41 14.79
CA LEU A 102 5.88 0.71 15.87
C LEU A 102 4.36 0.89 15.76
N ASP A 103 3.90 2.13 15.60
CA ASP A 103 2.46 2.44 15.51
C ASP A 103 1.79 1.73 14.31
N ILE A 104 2.45 1.72 13.16
CA ILE A 104 1.95 1.03 11.96
C ILE A 104 1.99 -0.49 12.16
N ARG A 105 3.05 -1.03 12.78
CA ARG A 105 3.12 -2.45 13.13
C ARG A 105 1.96 -2.87 14.01
N ASP A 106 1.65 -2.09 15.03
CA ASP A 106 0.55 -2.38 15.96
C ASP A 106 -0.79 -2.27 15.25
N THR A 107 -0.96 -1.29 14.37
CA THR A 107 -2.13 -1.18 13.49
C THR A 107 -2.32 -2.45 12.65
N ILE A 108 -1.25 -2.97 12.03
CA ILE A 108 -1.32 -4.21 11.23
C ILE A 108 -1.67 -5.41 12.11
N ASN A 109 -1.03 -5.54 13.27
CA ASN A 109 -1.27 -6.65 14.20
C ASN A 109 -2.72 -6.68 14.71
N ASN A 110 -3.34 -5.52 14.86
CA ASN A 110 -4.72 -5.36 15.33
C ASN A 110 -5.78 -5.48 14.21
N LEU A 111 -5.40 -5.74 12.95
CA LEU A 111 -6.38 -6.00 11.89
C LEU A 111 -7.20 -7.27 12.20
N PRO A 112 -8.49 -7.32 11.84
CA PRO A 112 -9.40 -8.43 12.15
C PRO A 112 -9.20 -9.64 11.21
N TYR A 113 -7.95 -9.93 10.85
CA TYR A 113 -7.56 -11.03 9.97
C TYR A 113 -6.61 -11.97 10.70
N GLU A 114 -6.73 -13.26 10.38
CA GLU A 114 -5.74 -14.26 10.77
C GLU A 114 -4.39 -13.93 10.12
N LYS A 115 -3.31 -14.18 10.86
CA LYS A 115 -1.94 -13.83 10.44
C LYS A 115 -1.08 -15.08 10.55
N PHE A 116 -0.72 -15.67 9.42
CA PHE A 116 0.18 -16.83 9.36
C PHE A 116 1.65 -16.40 9.44
N PRO A 117 2.58 -17.29 9.85
CA PRO A 117 3.74 -16.90 10.65
C PRO A 117 4.60 -15.80 10.02
N ARG A 118 4.97 -14.86 10.88
CA ARG A 118 5.77 -13.68 10.55
C ARG A 118 7.14 -14.09 10.04
N ILE A 119 7.42 -13.81 8.78
CA ILE A 119 8.78 -13.80 8.23
C ILE A 119 9.15 -12.32 8.01
N ASN A 120 10.16 -11.81 8.72
CA ASN A 120 10.85 -10.53 8.40
C ASN A 120 9.95 -9.33 8.02
N TYR A 121 9.18 -8.77 8.98
CA TYR A 121 8.29 -7.61 8.76
C TYR A 121 7.24 -7.80 7.65
N GLN A 122 6.79 -9.04 7.47
CA GLN A 122 5.70 -9.40 6.58
C GLN A 122 4.54 -10.02 7.37
N TRP A 123 3.33 -9.69 6.94
CA TRP A 123 2.07 -10.24 7.43
C TRP A 123 1.32 -10.82 6.25
N ILE A 124 1.08 -12.12 6.31
CA ILE A 124 0.19 -12.79 5.37
C ILE A 124 -1.19 -12.83 6.03
N LEU A 125 -2.14 -12.08 5.44
CA LEU A 125 -3.48 -11.92 5.98
C LEU A 125 -4.41 -12.99 5.43
N HIS A 126 -5.20 -13.59 6.31
CA HIS A 126 -6.19 -14.62 6.02
C HIS A 126 -7.58 -14.18 6.49
N ASP A 127 -8.58 -14.48 5.67
CA ASP A 127 -9.99 -14.37 6.03
C ASP A 127 -10.67 -15.72 5.75
N LYS A 128 -11.31 -16.30 6.78
CA LYS A 128 -11.96 -17.62 6.74
C LYS A 128 -11.04 -18.72 6.15
N GLY A 129 -9.79 -18.77 6.60
CA GLY A 129 -8.79 -19.75 6.17
C GLY A 129 -8.26 -19.56 4.73
N LYS A 130 -8.58 -18.44 4.06
CA LYS A 130 -8.04 -18.10 2.73
C LYS A 130 -7.12 -16.90 2.82
N ALA A 131 -5.94 -17.00 2.20
CA ALA A 131 -5.05 -15.85 2.06
C ALA A 131 -5.73 -14.76 1.23
N ILE A 132 -5.80 -13.54 1.76
CA ILE A 132 -6.39 -12.37 1.06
C ILE A 132 -5.33 -11.37 0.58
N GLY A 133 -4.12 -11.46 1.12
CA GLY A 133 -2.97 -10.72 0.63
C GLY A 133 -1.84 -10.65 1.65
N ARG A 134 -0.89 -9.78 1.37
CA ARG A 134 0.33 -9.59 2.16
C ARG A 134 0.56 -8.11 2.42
N ILE A 135 1.00 -7.79 3.64
CA ILE A 135 1.60 -6.51 3.97
C ILE A 135 3.08 -6.76 4.26
N GLN A 136 3.97 -6.01 3.62
CA GLN A 136 5.39 -5.95 3.96
C GLN A 136 5.75 -4.52 4.34
N MET A 137 6.47 -4.36 5.44
CA MET A 137 6.93 -3.06 5.91
C MET A 137 8.45 -3.00 5.93
N THR A 138 9.02 -1.92 5.43
CA THR A 138 10.47 -1.65 5.51
C THR A 138 10.71 -0.24 6.04
N ASN A 139 11.87 -0.03 6.68
CA ASN A 139 12.33 1.29 7.08
C ASN A 139 13.27 1.87 6.01
N SER A 140 13.03 3.09 5.57
CA SER A 140 13.89 3.76 4.59
C SER A 140 15.09 4.42 5.26
N PHE A 141 15.84 3.65 6.06
CA PHE A 141 17.01 4.12 6.84
C PHE A 141 16.75 5.40 7.66
N GLY A 142 15.54 5.52 8.22
CA GLY A 142 15.10 6.67 9.01
C GLY A 142 14.47 7.81 8.23
N ARG A 143 14.36 7.71 6.90
CA ARG A 143 13.66 8.68 6.04
C ARG A 143 12.14 8.51 6.04
N GLY A 144 11.66 7.36 6.50
CA GLY A 144 10.24 7.05 6.51
C GLY A 144 9.96 5.55 6.51
N VAL A 145 8.67 5.22 6.40
CA VAL A 145 8.16 3.85 6.33
C VAL A 145 7.66 3.59 4.92
N MET A 146 8.10 2.47 4.34
CA MET A 146 7.53 1.97 3.10
C MET A 146 6.63 0.77 3.41
N LEU A 147 5.41 0.81 2.90
CA LEU A 147 4.44 -0.26 3.00
C LEU A 147 4.16 -0.83 1.62
N PHE A 148 4.28 -2.14 1.50
CA PHE A 148 3.93 -2.89 0.29
C PHE A 148 2.72 -3.74 0.63
N ILE A 149 1.61 -3.49 -0.05
CA ILE A 149 0.36 -4.23 0.10
C ILE A 149 0.14 -4.96 -1.22
N SER A 150 0.13 -6.29 -1.20
CA SER A 150 0.09 -7.08 -2.42
C SER A 150 -0.95 -8.20 -2.35
N THR A 151 -1.37 -8.64 -3.53
CA THR A 151 -2.17 -9.85 -3.70
C THR A 151 -1.50 -11.09 -3.09
N ASN A 152 -2.31 -12.12 -2.83
CA ASN A 152 -1.86 -13.41 -2.31
C ASN A 152 -1.16 -14.31 -3.34
N LYS A 153 -1.06 -13.89 -4.62
CA LYS A 153 -0.40 -14.67 -5.69
C LYS A 153 1.06 -15.05 -5.37
N PHE A 154 1.67 -14.40 -4.37
CA PHE A 154 3.04 -14.68 -3.88
C PHE A 154 3.12 -15.65 -2.72
N ILE A 155 1.98 -16.03 -2.15
CA ILE A 155 1.91 -16.90 -0.98
C ILE A 155 1.76 -18.32 -1.50
N ASN A 156 2.90 -18.97 -1.73
CA ASN A 156 2.92 -20.36 -2.17
C ASN A 156 2.66 -21.28 -0.96
N LYS A 157 2.16 -22.50 -1.17
CA LYS A 157 1.94 -23.47 -0.06
C LYS A 157 3.21 -23.79 0.74
N TYR A 158 4.37 -23.48 0.18
CA TYR A 158 5.69 -23.63 0.78
C TYR A 158 6.17 -22.39 1.55
N SER A 159 5.49 -21.25 1.44
CA SER A 159 5.80 -20.02 2.18
C SER A 159 5.47 -20.11 3.67
N TYR A 160 4.84 -21.21 4.10
CA TYR A 160 4.49 -21.53 5.48
C TYR A 160 5.35 -22.61 6.13
N ARG A 161 6.32 -23.17 5.38
CA ARG A 161 7.21 -24.23 5.87
C ARG A 161 8.51 -23.64 6.38
#